data_AF-A0A9E2BL51-F1
#
_entry.id   AF-A0A9E2BL51-F1
#
_cell.length_a   1.000
_cell.length_b   1.000
_cell.length_c   1.000
_cell.angle_alpha   90.00
_cell.angle_beta   90.00
_cell.angle_gamma   90.00
#
_symmetry.space_group_name_H-M   'P 1'
#
loop_
_entity.id
_entity.type
_entity.pdbx_description
1 polymer ?
#
loop_
_entity_poly.entity_id
_entity_poly.type
_entity_poly.pdbx_seq_one_letter_code
_entity_poly.pdbx_strand_id
1 'polypeptide(L)'
;MSRSEPTFVLELPLRAQIWQAHILEKRFEAARNLYNAVLAEGFERLRAMCRDPGYEAAKKESDPGERRKRFSGLRREYGFTEYDLHRYVTELRKSWIGDHLGPHEAQKLATRAFQALERWSYGRGGKPRFKGKNRIKSLVLSVEGKTASAGLIWKEDHLYWRGLQLPALIDRRDPVVRYGLDRPVKYARIVRRMGKDGWRYFVQLILEGDPFRKPPVPGSEAIGGMDPGPKQVAWYDGKEAGITSLVSPALKEHRRELRQLHRKADRQRRAANPENHLPDGRVKPGPKIWRKTKAFLRTEARIREIERKEKSERKRYLHELANRFIARTAFWKIEKPSVKAWQKAGYGKSIKRSGLGTFVGILTRKAERAGGWVLSFDPRKPKLSRTCICGRVEPKPLSQRVHRCPECGV
;
A
#
# COMPACT_ATOMS: atom_id res chain seq x y z
N MET A 1 -13.07 -27.56 -1.16
CA MET A 1 -12.16 -26.45 -1.51
C MET A 1 -10.77 -26.88 -1.09
N SER A 2 -9.90 -27.30 -2.03
CA SER A 2 -8.51 -27.58 -1.66
C SER A 2 -7.89 -26.29 -1.11
N ARG A 3 -7.27 -26.36 0.07
CA ARG A 3 -6.49 -25.23 0.58
C ARG A 3 -5.40 -24.99 -0.45
N SER A 4 -5.45 -23.86 -1.15
CA SER A 4 -4.35 -23.43 -2.01
C SER A 4 -3.09 -23.41 -1.16
N GLU A 5 -2.05 -24.11 -1.60
CA GLU A 5 -0.77 -24.11 -0.90
C GLU A 5 -0.30 -22.67 -0.63
N PRO A 6 0.30 -22.43 0.54
CA PRO A 6 0.81 -21.12 0.89
C PRO A 6 1.80 -20.63 -0.17
N THR A 7 1.86 -19.31 -0.33
CA THR A 7 2.80 -18.67 -1.26
C THR A 7 3.45 -17.48 -0.59
N PHE A 8 4.71 -17.22 -0.93
CA PHE A 8 5.42 -16.04 -0.47
C PHE A 8 6.17 -15.35 -1.60
N VAL A 9 6.67 -14.14 -1.32
CA VAL A 9 7.34 -13.30 -2.31
C VAL A 9 8.79 -13.10 -1.94
N LEU A 10 9.71 -13.51 -2.82
CA LEU A 10 11.10 -13.05 -2.82
C LEU A 10 11.23 -11.88 -3.80
N GLU A 11 11.75 -10.75 -3.34
CA GLU A 11 11.99 -9.58 -4.19
C GLU A 11 13.48 -9.35 -4.36
N LEU A 12 13.94 -9.33 -5.62
CA LEU A 12 15.34 -9.12 -5.99
C LEU A 12 15.46 -7.86 -6.87
N PRO A 13 16.43 -6.97 -6.62
CA PRO A 13 16.71 -5.86 -7.53
C PRO A 13 17.17 -6.38 -8.89
N LEU A 14 16.82 -5.67 -9.97
CA LEU A 14 17.29 -5.96 -11.32
C LEU A 14 18.27 -4.88 -11.76
N ARG A 15 19.36 -5.29 -12.43
CA ARG A 15 20.28 -4.38 -13.11
C ARG A 15 19.78 -4.20 -14.55
N ALA A 16 19.22 -3.02 -14.82
CA ALA A 16 18.80 -2.63 -16.16
C ALA A 16 19.79 -1.59 -16.72
N GLN A 17 20.29 -1.83 -17.93
CA GLN A 17 21.03 -0.84 -18.71
C GLN A 17 20.07 0.25 -19.25
N ILE A 18 20.60 1.37 -19.71
CA ILE A 18 19.79 2.53 -20.17
C ILE A 18 18.84 2.12 -21.31
N TRP A 19 19.34 1.40 -22.31
CA TRP A 19 18.51 0.93 -23.43
C TRP A 19 17.41 -0.05 -22.98
N GLN A 20 17.70 -0.91 -22.00
CA GLN A 20 16.72 -1.82 -21.41
C GLN A 20 15.64 -1.03 -20.66
N ALA A 21 16.03 0.02 -19.93
CA ALA A 21 15.11 0.91 -19.24
C ALA A 21 14.17 1.65 -20.22
N HIS A 22 14.65 2.04 -21.41
CA HIS A 22 13.81 2.61 -22.46
C HIS A 22 12.77 1.61 -22.98
N ILE A 23 13.14 0.34 -23.19
CA ILE A 23 12.20 -0.72 -23.57
C ILE A 23 11.16 -0.94 -22.46
N LEU A 24 11.61 -1.00 -21.21
CA LEU A 24 10.72 -1.16 -20.06
C LEU A 24 9.72 -0.01 -19.95
N GLU A 25 10.12 1.24 -20.18
CA GLU A 25 9.20 2.37 -20.17
C GLU A 25 8.08 2.21 -21.21
N LYS A 26 8.42 1.80 -22.45
CA LYS A 26 7.42 1.51 -23.50
C LYS A 26 6.46 0.40 -23.06
N ARG A 27 6.96 -0.68 -22.45
CA ARG A 27 6.12 -1.79 -21.96
C ARG A 27 5.21 -1.39 -20.81
N PHE A 28 5.70 -0.61 -19.85
CA PHE A 28 4.87 -0.07 -18.77
C PHE A 28 3.84 0.94 -19.28
N GLU A 29 4.13 1.66 -20.35
CA GLU A 29 3.19 2.55 -21.02
C GLU A 29 2.09 1.77 -21.77
N ALA A 30 2.46 0.68 -22.47
CA ALA A 30 1.50 -0.26 -23.04
C ALA A 30 0.59 -0.85 -21.94
N ALA A 31 1.15 -1.23 -20.79
CA ALA A 31 0.40 -1.74 -19.64
C ALA A 31 -0.57 -0.71 -19.06
N ARG A 32 -0.16 0.57 -19.02
CA ARG A 32 -1.01 1.69 -18.59
C ARG A 32 -2.19 1.88 -19.53
N ASN A 33 -1.94 1.89 -20.85
CA ASN A 33 -2.97 2.09 -21.86
C ASN A 33 -3.95 0.91 -21.90
N LEU A 34 -3.45 -0.33 -21.86
CA LEU A 34 -4.30 -1.52 -21.77
C LEU A 34 -5.19 -1.50 -20.52
N TYR A 35 -4.62 -1.24 -19.34
CA TYR A 35 -5.40 -1.17 -18.10
C TYR A 35 -6.51 -0.10 -18.20
N ASN A 36 -6.20 1.06 -18.78
CA ASN A 36 -7.17 2.14 -18.93
C ASN A 36 -8.27 1.81 -19.95
N ALA A 37 -7.93 1.16 -21.06
CA ALA A 37 -8.90 0.72 -22.06
C ALA A 37 -9.87 -0.31 -21.46
N VAL A 38 -9.34 -1.33 -20.77
CA VAL A 38 -10.19 -2.31 -20.06
C VAL A 38 -11.06 -1.64 -19.00
N LEU A 39 -10.52 -0.66 -18.29
CA LEU A 39 -11.29 0.06 -17.28
C LEU A 39 -12.41 0.90 -17.91
N ALA A 40 -12.17 1.53 -19.07
CA ALA A 40 -13.17 2.29 -19.82
C ALA A 40 -14.29 1.36 -20.30
N GLU A 41 -13.92 0.29 -20.99
CA GLU A 41 -14.85 -0.75 -21.48
C GLU A 41 -15.69 -1.32 -20.32
N GLY A 42 -15.04 -1.69 -19.21
CA GLY A 42 -15.74 -2.23 -18.06
C GLY A 42 -16.67 -1.21 -17.38
N PHE A 43 -16.37 0.10 -17.44
CA PHE A 43 -17.32 1.12 -17.00
C PHE A 43 -18.53 1.23 -17.93
N GLU A 44 -18.33 1.12 -19.25
CA GLU A 44 -19.40 1.20 -20.23
C GLU A 44 -20.36 0.01 -20.08
N ARG A 45 -19.83 -1.22 -20.05
CA ARG A 45 -20.62 -2.43 -19.81
C ARG A 45 -21.39 -2.38 -18.49
N LEU A 46 -20.73 -1.96 -17.41
CA LEU A 46 -21.37 -1.81 -16.09
C LEU A 46 -22.47 -0.74 -16.10
N ARG A 47 -22.27 0.39 -16.80
CA ARG A 47 -23.31 1.43 -16.92
C ARG A 47 -24.49 0.94 -17.75
N ALA A 48 -24.24 0.22 -18.84
CA ALA A 48 -25.29 -0.38 -19.66
C ALA A 48 -26.12 -1.37 -18.83
N MET A 49 -25.45 -2.28 -18.13
CA MET A 49 -26.11 -3.22 -17.21
C MET A 49 -26.94 -2.51 -16.13
N CYS A 50 -26.42 -1.43 -15.53
CA CYS A 50 -27.15 -0.68 -14.50
C CYS A 50 -28.38 0.08 -15.03
N ARG A 51 -28.50 0.30 -16.34
CA ARG A 51 -29.66 0.96 -16.97
C ARG A 51 -30.76 -0.04 -17.32
N ASP A 52 -30.45 -1.34 -17.31
CA ASP A 52 -31.41 -2.38 -17.58
C ASP A 52 -32.47 -2.44 -16.46
N PRO A 53 -33.79 -2.46 -16.79
CA PRO A 53 -34.84 -2.61 -15.78
C PRO A 53 -34.70 -3.87 -14.91
N GLY A 54 -34.17 -4.95 -15.50
CA GLY A 54 -33.85 -6.20 -14.82
C GLY A 54 -32.78 -6.05 -13.74
N TYR A 55 -31.92 -5.02 -13.82
CA TYR A 55 -30.95 -4.71 -12.75
C TYR A 55 -31.63 -4.22 -11.47
N GLU A 56 -32.63 -3.33 -11.59
CA GLU A 56 -33.42 -2.90 -10.44
C GLU A 56 -34.34 -4.02 -9.93
N ALA A 57 -34.89 -4.84 -10.83
CA ALA A 57 -35.64 -6.04 -10.43
C ALA A 57 -34.75 -7.01 -9.62
N ALA A 58 -33.51 -7.25 -10.07
CA ALA A 58 -32.55 -8.08 -9.36
C ALA A 58 -32.18 -7.52 -7.98
N LYS A 59 -32.11 -6.19 -7.81
CA LYS A 59 -31.89 -5.59 -6.48
C LYS A 59 -33.04 -5.84 -5.50
N LYS A 60 -34.28 -5.81 -5.99
CA LYS A 60 -35.49 -5.98 -5.20
C LYS A 60 -35.80 -7.45 -4.86
N GLU A 61 -35.21 -8.39 -5.59
CA GLU A 61 -35.33 -9.83 -5.34
C GLU A 61 -34.97 -10.17 -3.89
N SER A 62 -35.87 -10.79 -3.13
CA SER A 62 -35.68 -11.09 -1.70
C SER A 62 -34.82 -12.34 -1.49
N ASP A 63 -34.97 -13.35 -2.35
CA ASP A 63 -34.22 -14.59 -2.24
C ASP A 63 -32.75 -14.39 -2.65
N PRO A 64 -31.77 -14.69 -1.78
CA PRO A 64 -30.35 -14.51 -2.10
C PRO A 64 -29.86 -15.36 -3.28
N GLY A 65 -30.44 -16.56 -3.49
CA GLY A 65 -30.08 -17.48 -4.56
C GLY A 65 -30.49 -16.95 -5.93
N GLU A 66 -31.77 -16.61 -6.08
CA GLU A 66 -32.34 -16.02 -7.29
C GLU A 66 -31.75 -14.64 -7.57
N ARG A 67 -31.52 -13.81 -6.53
CA ARG A 67 -30.81 -12.54 -6.68
C ARG A 67 -29.44 -12.73 -7.33
N ARG A 68 -28.67 -13.72 -6.85
CA ARG A 68 -27.34 -14.04 -7.39
C ARG A 68 -27.43 -14.54 -8.84
N LYS A 69 -28.43 -15.37 -9.15
CA LYS A 69 -28.67 -15.90 -10.50
C LYS A 69 -29.03 -14.80 -11.48
N ARG A 70 -29.96 -13.89 -11.11
CA ARG A 70 -30.34 -12.71 -11.92
C ARG A 70 -29.15 -11.81 -12.21
N PHE A 71 -28.38 -11.43 -11.18
CA PHE A 71 -27.16 -10.63 -11.40
C PHE A 71 -26.13 -11.36 -12.25
N SER A 72 -25.98 -12.68 -12.09
CA SER A 72 -25.08 -13.46 -12.93
C SER A 72 -25.52 -13.50 -14.39
N GLY A 73 -26.84 -13.56 -14.65
CA GLY A 73 -27.43 -13.48 -15.99
C GLY A 73 -27.12 -12.15 -16.65
N LEU A 74 -27.49 -11.05 -15.98
CA LEU A 74 -27.22 -9.68 -16.45
C LEU A 74 -25.73 -9.45 -16.73
N ARG A 75 -24.85 -9.95 -15.87
CA ARG A 75 -23.40 -9.85 -16.10
C ARG A 75 -22.96 -10.52 -17.39
N ARG A 76 -23.52 -11.69 -17.73
CA ARG A 76 -23.19 -12.41 -18.97
C ARG A 76 -23.77 -11.69 -20.18
N GLU A 77 -25.01 -11.24 -20.11
CA GLU A 77 -25.70 -10.51 -21.18
C GLU A 77 -24.95 -9.23 -21.59
N TYR A 78 -24.56 -8.42 -20.60
CA TYR A 78 -23.81 -7.18 -20.85
C TYR A 78 -22.30 -7.37 -20.99
N GLY A 79 -21.82 -8.62 -21.01
CA GLY A 79 -20.39 -8.94 -21.09
C GLY A 79 -19.56 -8.35 -19.93
N PHE A 80 -20.17 -8.10 -18.77
CA PHE A 80 -19.49 -7.65 -17.56
C PHE A 80 -19.00 -8.83 -16.72
N THR A 81 -18.17 -9.68 -17.34
CA THR A 81 -17.45 -10.76 -16.67
C THR A 81 -15.95 -10.60 -16.87
N GLU A 82 -15.16 -11.24 -16.00
CA GLU A 82 -13.70 -11.27 -16.16
C GLU A 82 -13.31 -11.89 -17.52
N TYR A 83 -13.99 -12.96 -17.92
CA TYR A 83 -13.74 -13.66 -19.17
C TYR A 83 -13.99 -12.78 -20.41
N ASP A 84 -15.10 -12.04 -20.42
CA ASP A 84 -15.42 -11.15 -21.54
C ASP A 84 -14.43 -9.98 -21.67
N LEU A 85 -13.89 -9.50 -20.55
CA LEU A 85 -12.83 -8.49 -20.57
C LEU A 85 -11.48 -9.09 -21.00
N HIS A 86 -11.22 -10.38 -20.75
CA HIS A 86 -10.05 -11.07 -21.32
C HIS A 86 -10.18 -11.21 -22.84
N ARG A 87 -11.38 -11.49 -23.36
CA ARG A 87 -11.65 -11.50 -24.81
C ARG A 87 -11.41 -10.11 -25.43
N TYR A 88 -11.94 -9.05 -24.82
CA TYR A 88 -11.69 -7.68 -25.26
C TYR A 88 -10.20 -7.33 -25.30
N VAL A 89 -9.43 -7.77 -24.31
CA VAL A 89 -7.97 -7.59 -24.28
C VAL A 89 -7.26 -8.30 -25.44
N THR A 90 -7.78 -9.45 -25.87
CA THR A 90 -7.19 -10.19 -27.00
C THR A 90 -7.28 -9.37 -28.28
N GLU A 91 -8.42 -8.69 -28.51
CA GLU A 91 -8.59 -7.76 -29.64
C GLU A 91 -7.71 -6.51 -29.49
N LEU A 92 -7.67 -5.90 -28.30
CA LEU A 92 -6.80 -4.74 -28.04
C LEU A 92 -5.32 -5.02 -28.29
N ARG A 93 -4.88 -6.26 -28.10
CA ARG A 93 -3.49 -6.67 -28.36
C ARG A 93 -3.15 -6.79 -29.84
N LYS A 94 -4.11 -6.73 -30.77
CA LYS A 94 -3.85 -6.60 -32.21
C LYS A 94 -3.35 -5.19 -32.62
N SER A 95 -3.02 -4.36 -31.63
CA SER A 95 -2.38 -3.06 -31.78
C SER A 95 -0.93 -3.10 -31.27
N TRP A 96 -0.23 -1.96 -31.27
CA TRP A 96 1.11 -1.78 -30.70
C TRP A 96 1.26 -2.27 -29.24
N ILE A 97 0.16 -2.44 -28.51
CA ILE A 97 0.15 -3.03 -27.17
C ILE A 97 0.65 -4.49 -27.20
N GLY A 98 0.29 -5.25 -28.24
CA GLY A 98 0.67 -6.64 -28.44
C GLY A 98 2.17 -6.85 -28.65
N ASP A 99 2.87 -5.84 -29.17
CA ASP A 99 4.32 -5.86 -29.37
C ASP A 99 5.08 -5.82 -28.05
N HIS A 100 4.44 -5.27 -27.02
CA HIS A 100 5.05 -5.00 -25.71
C HIS A 100 4.55 -5.92 -24.60
N LEU A 101 3.32 -6.44 -24.71
CA LEU A 101 2.69 -7.30 -23.70
C LEU A 101 2.27 -8.64 -24.28
N GLY A 102 2.67 -9.72 -23.62
CA GLY A 102 2.17 -11.07 -23.92
C GLY A 102 0.73 -11.27 -23.45
N PRO A 103 0.09 -12.39 -23.84
CA PRO A 103 -1.28 -12.70 -23.45
C PRO A 103 -1.48 -12.76 -21.93
N HIS A 104 -0.52 -13.33 -21.20
CA HIS A 104 -0.62 -13.51 -19.75
C HIS A 104 -0.56 -12.19 -18.99
N GLU A 105 0.41 -11.32 -19.28
CA GLU A 105 0.50 -10.00 -18.63
C GLU A 105 -0.77 -9.18 -18.88
N ALA A 106 -1.28 -9.24 -20.11
CA ALA A 106 -2.47 -8.53 -20.53
C ALA A 106 -3.73 -9.02 -19.81
N GLN A 107 -3.94 -10.34 -19.72
CA GLN A 107 -5.04 -10.93 -18.94
C GLN A 107 -4.96 -10.55 -17.46
N LYS A 108 -3.76 -10.57 -16.86
CA LYS A 108 -3.57 -10.18 -15.44
C LYS A 108 -3.83 -8.69 -15.20
N LEU A 109 -3.50 -7.83 -16.16
CA LEU A 109 -3.88 -6.41 -16.12
C LEU A 109 -5.41 -6.24 -16.25
N ALA A 110 -6.06 -7.04 -17.10
CA ALA A 110 -7.51 -7.07 -17.25
C ALA A 110 -8.19 -7.50 -15.94
N THR A 111 -7.73 -8.60 -15.35
CA THR A 111 -8.13 -9.11 -14.03
C THR A 111 -8.08 -8.01 -12.99
N ARG A 112 -6.96 -7.27 -12.95
CA ARG A 112 -6.76 -6.17 -12.00
C ARG A 112 -7.75 -5.02 -12.20
N ALA A 113 -8.10 -4.69 -13.45
CA ALA A 113 -9.11 -3.68 -13.76
C ALA A 113 -10.52 -4.16 -13.39
N PHE A 114 -10.87 -5.40 -13.74
CA PHE A 114 -12.14 -6.03 -13.39
C PHE A 114 -12.37 -6.08 -11.88
N GLN A 115 -11.40 -6.57 -11.10
CA GLN A 115 -11.49 -6.61 -9.64
C GLN A 115 -11.68 -5.22 -9.02
N ALA A 116 -11.12 -4.17 -9.63
CA ALA A 116 -11.33 -2.80 -9.17
C ALA A 116 -12.79 -2.36 -9.40
N LEU A 117 -13.35 -2.65 -10.58
CA LEU A 117 -14.75 -2.37 -10.94
C LEU A 117 -15.72 -3.17 -10.07
N GLU A 118 -15.46 -4.45 -9.88
CA GLU A 118 -16.31 -5.35 -9.10
C GLU A 118 -16.41 -4.92 -7.63
N ARG A 119 -15.28 -4.61 -6.98
CA ARG A 119 -15.31 -4.10 -5.61
C ARG A 119 -16.11 -2.80 -5.50
N TRP A 120 -16.06 -1.95 -6.53
CA TRP A 120 -16.83 -0.72 -6.56
C TRP A 120 -18.32 -0.97 -6.78
N SER A 121 -18.69 -1.88 -7.69
CA SER A 121 -20.09 -2.25 -7.92
C SER A 121 -20.75 -2.83 -6.67
N TYR A 122 -19.98 -3.53 -5.83
CA TYR A 122 -20.46 -4.06 -4.55
C TYR A 122 -20.37 -3.08 -3.36
N GLY A 123 -19.97 -1.82 -3.58
CA GLY A 123 -19.79 -0.85 -2.49
C GLY A 123 -18.62 -1.18 -1.53
N ARG A 124 -17.80 -2.18 -1.86
CA ARG A 124 -16.63 -2.61 -1.06
C ARG A 124 -15.37 -1.80 -1.36
N GLY A 125 -15.45 -0.79 -2.23
CA GLY A 125 -14.33 0.06 -2.61
C GLY A 125 -14.76 1.36 -3.29
N GLY A 126 -13.87 2.36 -3.25
CA GLY A 126 -14.08 3.60 -3.98
C GLY A 126 -13.98 3.42 -5.50
N LYS A 127 -14.63 4.32 -6.26
CA LYS A 127 -14.64 4.32 -7.73
C LYS A 127 -13.22 4.20 -8.30
N PRO A 128 -12.95 3.21 -9.17
CA PRO A 128 -11.65 3.05 -9.82
C PRO A 128 -11.26 4.30 -10.60
N ARG A 129 -9.96 4.58 -10.66
CA ARG A 129 -9.42 5.74 -11.37
C ARG A 129 -8.47 5.28 -12.48
N PHE A 130 -8.57 5.97 -13.62
CA PHE A 130 -7.62 5.84 -14.71
C PHE A 130 -6.19 6.15 -14.27
N LYS A 131 -5.26 5.46 -14.92
CA LYS A 131 -3.83 5.54 -14.71
C LYS A 131 -3.24 6.64 -15.60
N GLY A 132 -2.91 7.78 -15.01
CA GLY A 132 -2.31 8.92 -15.71
C GLY A 132 -0.80 8.80 -15.90
N LYS A 133 -0.24 9.51 -16.88
CA LYS A 133 1.18 9.48 -17.29
C LYS A 133 2.15 10.19 -16.31
N ASN A 134 1.71 11.30 -15.70
CA ASN A 134 2.61 12.21 -14.98
C ASN A 134 2.54 12.13 -13.45
N ARG A 135 1.77 11.19 -12.90
CA ARG A 135 1.61 11.04 -11.46
C ARG A 135 2.00 9.63 -11.06
N ILE A 136 3.12 9.48 -10.36
CA ILE A 136 3.66 8.17 -9.94
C ILE A 136 2.59 7.31 -9.23
N LYS A 137 1.76 7.92 -8.39
CA LYS A 137 0.66 7.24 -7.67
C LYS A 137 -0.45 6.70 -8.59
N SER A 138 -0.53 7.17 -9.83
CA SER A 138 -1.48 6.70 -10.84
C SER A 138 -0.82 5.84 -11.92
N LEU A 139 0.47 5.50 -11.83
CA LEU A 139 1.10 4.65 -12.83
C LEU A 139 0.81 3.17 -12.58
N VAL A 140 0.92 2.37 -13.64
CA VAL A 140 1.13 0.94 -13.51
C VAL A 140 2.58 0.75 -13.06
N LEU A 141 2.74 0.24 -11.83
CA LEU A 141 4.05 0.05 -11.18
C LEU A 141 4.48 -1.41 -11.17
N SER A 142 3.60 -2.33 -11.57
CA SER A 142 3.92 -3.74 -11.69
C SER A 142 3.16 -4.40 -12.83
N VAL A 143 3.84 -5.34 -13.47
CA VAL A 143 3.29 -6.27 -14.46
C VAL A 143 3.63 -7.68 -13.98
N GLU A 144 2.67 -8.57 -14.01
CA GLU A 144 2.80 -9.94 -13.49
C GLU A 144 2.47 -10.96 -14.57
N GLY A 145 3.21 -12.07 -14.56
CA GLY A 145 2.91 -13.24 -15.36
C GLY A 145 1.77 -14.05 -14.74
N LYS A 146 1.43 -15.15 -15.42
CA LYS A 146 0.40 -16.11 -14.97
C LYS A 146 1.01 -17.42 -14.48
N THR A 147 2.13 -17.82 -15.08
CA THR A 147 2.86 -19.07 -14.81
C THR A 147 4.36 -18.80 -14.80
N ALA A 148 5.16 -19.79 -14.40
CA ALA A 148 6.62 -19.71 -14.39
C ALA A 148 7.24 -19.83 -15.79
N SER A 149 6.57 -20.53 -16.69
CA SER A 149 7.06 -20.91 -18.01
C SER A 149 6.68 -19.94 -19.13
N ALA A 150 5.83 -18.93 -18.87
CA ALA A 150 5.33 -18.04 -19.91
C ALA A 150 5.29 -16.57 -19.49
N GLY A 151 5.68 -15.69 -20.42
CA GLY A 151 5.62 -14.24 -20.25
C GLY A 151 6.82 -13.66 -19.50
N LEU A 152 6.70 -13.55 -18.18
CA LEU A 152 7.75 -13.14 -17.26
C LEU A 152 8.40 -14.40 -16.66
N ILE A 153 9.53 -14.82 -17.22
CA ILE A 153 10.18 -16.09 -16.91
C ILE A 153 11.43 -15.83 -16.07
N TRP A 154 11.56 -16.55 -14.96
CA TRP A 154 12.77 -16.53 -14.13
C TRP A 154 13.64 -17.73 -14.47
N LYS A 155 14.89 -17.49 -14.85
CA LYS A 155 15.85 -18.55 -15.20
C LYS A 155 17.27 -18.03 -14.97
N GLU A 156 18.16 -18.86 -14.41
CA GLU A 156 19.60 -18.57 -14.28
C GLU A 156 19.90 -17.16 -13.71
N ASP A 157 19.25 -16.79 -12.60
CA ASP A 157 19.40 -15.48 -11.94
C ASP A 157 18.98 -14.25 -12.80
N HIS A 158 18.28 -14.49 -13.90
CA HIS A 158 17.76 -13.47 -14.80
C HIS A 158 16.24 -13.50 -14.87
N LEU A 159 15.66 -12.30 -15.03
CA LEU A 159 14.29 -12.15 -15.49
C LEU A 159 14.27 -11.97 -17.01
N TYR A 160 13.59 -12.90 -17.69
CA TYR A 160 13.31 -12.84 -19.12
C TYR A 160 11.92 -12.28 -19.36
N TRP A 161 11.82 -11.33 -20.29
CA TRP A 161 10.54 -10.80 -20.72
C TRP A 161 10.62 -10.40 -22.20
N ARG A 162 9.99 -11.18 -23.09
CA ARG A 162 9.92 -10.90 -24.54
C ARG A 162 11.27 -10.46 -25.14
N GLY A 163 12.28 -11.32 -25.06
CA GLY A 163 13.63 -11.05 -25.57
C GLY A 163 14.49 -10.11 -24.70
N LEU A 164 13.92 -9.47 -23.67
CA LEU A 164 14.69 -8.69 -22.71
C LEU A 164 15.20 -9.59 -21.59
N GLN A 165 16.50 -9.52 -21.29
CA GLN A 165 17.15 -10.26 -20.22
C GLN A 165 17.64 -9.28 -19.15
N LEU A 166 17.16 -9.43 -17.91
CA LEU A 166 17.48 -8.52 -16.82
C LEU A 166 18.18 -9.31 -15.69
N PRO A 167 19.50 -9.17 -15.50
CA PRO A 167 20.20 -9.82 -14.40
C PRO A 167 19.69 -9.30 -13.04
N ALA A 168 19.46 -10.21 -12.11
CA ALA A 168 19.18 -9.84 -10.73
C ALA A 168 20.46 -9.58 -9.93
N LEU A 169 20.37 -8.66 -8.98
CA LEU A 169 21.39 -8.45 -7.97
C LEU A 169 21.07 -9.35 -6.79
N ILE A 170 21.82 -10.45 -6.66
CA ILE A 170 21.58 -11.50 -5.68
C ILE A 170 22.69 -11.51 -4.64
N ASP A 171 22.32 -11.36 -3.36
CA ASP A 171 23.22 -11.64 -2.25
C ASP A 171 22.98 -13.06 -1.74
N ARG A 172 23.77 -14.02 -2.24
CA ARG A 172 23.63 -15.45 -1.88
C ARG A 172 23.97 -15.75 -0.42
N ARG A 173 24.56 -14.79 0.30
CA ARG A 173 24.85 -14.91 1.73
C ARG A 173 23.61 -14.63 2.60
N ASP A 174 22.60 -13.93 2.07
CA ASP A 174 21.35 -13.73 2.82
C ASP A 174 20.57 -15.07 2.85
N PRO A 175 20.35 -15.66 4.04
CA PRO A 175 19.66 -16.94 4.16
C PRO A 175 18.24 -16.91 3.59
N VAL A 176 17.59 -15.74 3.54
CA VAL A 176 16.24 -15.57 2.99
C VAL A 176 16.25 -15.57 1.47
N VAL A 177 17.30 -15.01 0.87
CA VAL A 177 17.49 -15.03 -0.57
C VAL A 177 17.80 -16.45 -1.01
N ARG A 178 18.76 -17.12 -0.36
CA ARG A 178 19.09 -18.53 -0.62
C ARG A 178 17.85 -19.42 -0.50
N TYR A 179 17.18 -19.38 0.67
CA TYR A 179 15.96 -20.14 0.91
C TYR A 179 14.89 -19.89 -0.16
N GLY A 180 14.71 -18.64 -0.59
CA GLY A 180 13.69 -18.32 -1.59
C GLY A 180 14.06 -18.81 -2.99
N LEU A 181 15.34 -18.74 -3.38
CA LEU A 181 15.80 -19.24 -4.68
C LEU A 181 15.73 -20.76 -4.79
N ASP A 182 15.76 -21.47 -3.66
CA ASP A 182 15.59 -22.92 -3.60
C ASP A 182 14.12 -23.39 -3.71
N ARG A 183 13.15 -22.45 -3.75
CA ARG A 183 11.73 -22.78 -3.86
C ARG A 183 11.22 -22.73 -5.30
N PRO A 184 10.25 -23.59 -5.67
CA PRO A 184 9.62 -23.52 -6.98
C PRO A 184 8.94 -22.17 -7.19
N VAL A 185 9.13 -21.60 -8.38
CA VAL A 185 8.50 -20.35 -8.79
C VAL A 185 7.13 -20.67 -9.38
N LYS A 186 6.05 -20.06 -8.86
CA LYS A 186 4.71 -20.12 -9.48
C LYS A 186 4.61 -19.18 -10.68
N TYR A 187 5.07 -17.94 -10.50
CA TYR A 187 5.14 -16.92 -11.54
C TYR A 187 6.03 -15.76 -11.08
N ALA A 188 6.49 -14.94 -12.03
CA ALA A 188 7.25 -13.72 -11.73
C ALA A 188 6.41 -12.45 -11.97
N ARG A 189 6.77 -11.39 -11.26
CA ARG A 189 6.24 -10.04 -11.44
C ARG A 189 7.38 -9.04 -11.48
N ILE A 190 7.42 -8.20 -12.51
CA ILE A 190 8.32 -7.04 -12.53
C ILE A 190 7.67 -5.85 -11.85
N VAL A 191 8.44 -5.14 -11.01
CA VAL A 191 8.02 -3.95 -10.27
C VAL A 191 9.00 -2.82 -10.52
N ARG A 192 8.50 -1.61 -10.78
CA ARG A 192 9.32 -0.39 -10.87
C ARG A 192 9.07 0.57 -9.72
N ARG A 193 10.14 1.17 -9.20
CA ARG A 193 10.12 2.18 -8.15
C ARG A 193 10.95 3.38 -8.56
N MET A 194 10.39 4.57 -8.40
CA MET A 194 11.13 5.81 -8.68
C MET A 194 12.23 6.00 -7.63
N GLY A 195 13.48 6.11 -8.09
CA GLY A 195 14.64 6.51 -7.31
C GLY A 195 15.08 7.93 -7.66
N LYS A 196 16.27 8.31 -7.19
CA LYS A 196 16.91 9.61 -7.51
C LYS A 196 17.22 9.72 -9.00
N ASP A 197 17.74 8.64 -9.58
CA ASP A 197 18.30 8.60 -10.94
C ASP A 197 17.32 7.99 -11.96
N GLY A 198 16.03 7.93 -11.62
CA GLY A 198 14.98 7.35 -12.46
C GLY A 198 14.41 6.04 -11.92
N TRP A 199 13.87 5.22 -12.82
CA TRP A 199 13.23 3.96 -12.44
C TRP A 199 14.25 2.90 -12.04
N ARG A 200 14.03 2.29 -10.87
CA ARG A 200 14.69 1.06 -10.45
C ARG A 200 13.72 -0.10 -10.58
N TYR A 201 14.21 -1.21 -11.14
CA TYR A 201 13.41 -2.39 -11.42
C TYR A 201 13.73 -3.50 -10.42
N PHE A 202 12.72 -4.29 -10.10
CA PHE A 202 12.79 -5.42 -9.19
C PHE A 202 11.98 -6.56 -9.79
N VAL A 203 12.44 -7.79 -9.62
CA VAL A 203 11.62 -8.99 -9.82
C VAL A 203 11.05 -9.40 -8.48
N GLN A 204 9.76 -9.71 -8.45
CA GLN A 204 9.08 -10.41 -7.38
C GLN A 204 8.81 -11.82 -7.87
N LEU A 205 9.48 -12.81 -7.28
CA LEU A 205 9.22 -14.22 -7.49
C LEU A 205 8.13 -14.63 -6.50
N ILE A 206 7.02 -15.16 -7.02
CA ILE A 206 5.98 -15.74 -6.20
C ILE A 206 6.30 -17.22 -6.09
N LEU A 207 6.64 -17.66 -4.88
CA LEU A 207 7.22 -18.95 -4.58
C LEU A 207 6.23 -19.83 -3.80
N GLU A 208 6.35 -21.14 -3.96
CA GLU A 208 5.53 -22.13 -3.23
C GLU A 208 6.03 -22.31 -1.79
N GLY A 209 5.08 -22.57 -0.88
CA GLY A 209 5.35 -22.88 0.52
C GLY A 209 5.34 -21.66 1.45
N ASP A 210 5.89 -21.87 2.64
CA ASP A 210 6.00 -20.85 3.68
C ASP A 210 7.27 -20.00 3.54
N PRO A 211 7.20 -18.69 3.86
CA PRO A 211 8.37 -17.83 3.84
C PRO A 211 9.39 -18.22 4.91
N PHE A 212 10.66 -17.93 4.65
CA PHE A 212 11.73 -18.09 5.64
C PHE A 212 11.39 -17.37 6.96
N ARG A 213 11.43 -18.12 8.06
CA ARG A 213 11.22 -17.59 9.42
C ARG A 213 12.51 -16.96 9.92
N LYS A 214 12.60 -15.63 9.84
CA LYS A 214 13.74 -14.87 10.42
C LYS A 214 13.62 -14.83 11.96
N PRO A 215 14.69 -15.04 12.73
CA PRO A 215 14.75 -14.58 14.12
C PRO A 215 14.48 -13.07 14.20
N PRO A 216 14.03 -12.53 15.34
CA PRO A 216 14.05 -13.13 16.69
C PRO A 216 12.89 -14.09 16.95
N VAL A 217 13.21 -15.15 17.72
CA VAL A 217 12.23 -15.92 18.48
C VAL A 217 11.76 -15.04 19.65
N PRO A 218 10.49 -15.10 20.06
CA PRO A 218 10.02 -14.32 21.20
C PRO A 218 10.85 -14.62 22.46
N GLY A 219 11.32 -13.59 23.15
CA GLY A 219 12.11 -13.75 24.38
C GLY A 219 11.27 -14.19 25.60
N SER A 220 9.95 -14.13 25.49
CA SER A 220 8.99 -14.50 26.54
C SER A 220 7.62 -14.81 25.93
N GLU A 221 6.86 -15.66 26.61
CA GLU A 221 5.43 -15.91 26.35
C GLU A 221 4.51 -14.95 27.14
N ALA A 222 5.09 -14.07 27.96
CA ALA A 222 4.33 -13.07 28.71
C ALA A 222 3.55 -12.14 27.77
N ILE A 223 2.35 -11.76 28.20
CA ILE A 223 1.48 -10.84 27.46
C ILE A 223 1.88 -9.40 27.81
N GLY A 224 2.38 -8.68 26.83
CA GLY A 224 2.68 -7.26 26.96
C GLY A 224 1.49 -6.34 26.69
N GLY A 225 1.55 -5.13 27.24
CA GLY A 225 0.62 -4.04 26.99
C GLY A 225 1.28 -2.88 26.25
N MET A 226 0.55 -2.23 25.34
CA MET A 226 0.98 -1.03 24.63
C MET A 226 -0.08 0.08 24.66
N ASP A 227 0.33 1.27 25.09
CA ASP A 227 -0.41 2.52 24.97
C ASP A 227 0.25 3.43 23.92
N PRO A 228 -0.29 3.47 22.68
CA PRO A 228 0.22 4.33 21.64
C PRO A 228 -0.28 5.78 21.79
N GLY A 229 0.68 6.70 21.89
CA GLY A 229 0.46 8.13 21.68
C GLY A 229 0.75 8.59 20.24
N PRO A 230 0.56 9.89 19.92
CA PRO A 230 0.72 10.41 18.57
C PRO A 230 2.13 10.27 17.96
N LYS A 231 3.17 10.19 18.81
CA LYS A 231 4.59 10.12 18.41
C LYS A 231 5.37 8.96 19.03
N GLN A 232 4.87 8.36 20.09
CA GLN A 232 5.57 7.40 20.92
C GLN A 232 4.59 6.32 21.38
N VAL A 233 5.11 5.19 21.81
CA VAL A 233 4.34 4.11 22.42
C VAL A 233 4.92 3.85 23.81
N ALA A 234 4.08 3.92 24.84
CA ALA A 234 4.38 3.37 26.14
C ALA A 234 4.09 1.87 26.10
N TRP A 235 4.95 1.07 26.70
CA TRP A 235 4.84 -0.39 26.64
C TRP A 235 5.29 -1.01 27.97
N TYR A 236 4.74 -2.19 28.25
CA TYR A 236 5.13 -3.07 29.33
C TYR A 236 5.14 -4.50 28.78
N ASP A 237 6.22 -5.25 28.99
CA ASP A 237 6.37 -6.61 28.40
C ASP A 237 6.14 -7.76 29.38
N GLY A 238 5.63 -7.46 30.58
CA GLY A 238 5.50 -8.42 31.68
C GLY A 238 6.67 -8.39 32.67
N LYS A 239 7.75 -7.65 32.35
CA LYS A 239 8.90 -7.46 33.26
C LYS A 239 9.30 -5.99 33.35
N GLU A 240 9.51 -5.36 32.20
CA GLU A 240 9.97 -3.98 32.09
C GLU A 240 8.90 -3.09 31.45
N ALA A 241 8.91 -1.81 31.83
CA ALA A 241 8.12 -0.77 31.18
C ALA A 241 9.04 0.27 30.53
N GLY A 242 8.57 0.89 29.45
CA GLY A 242 9.30 1.96 28.79
C GLY A 242 8.48 2.78 27.82
N ILE A 243 9.08 3.86 27.32
CA ILE A 243 8.48 4.75 26.31
C ILE A 243 9.41 4.82 25.10
N THR A 244 8.88 4.48 23.93
CA THR A 244 9.65 4.42 22.70
C THR A 244 9.08 5.36 21.63
N SER A 245 9.91 6.24 21.08
CA SER A 245 9.53 7.09 19.95
C SER A 245 9.27 6.26 18.69
N LEU A 246 8.12 6.47 18.05
CA LEU A 246 7.78 5.93 16.73
C LEU A 246 8.33 6.78 15.58
N VAL A 247 8.92 7.94 15.89
CA VAL A 247 9.53 8.82 14.89
C VAL A 247 11.03 8.56 14.85
N SER A 248 11.55 8.18 13.69
CA SER A 248 12.99 8.02 13.47
C SER A 248 13.71 9.36 13.72
N PRO A 249 14.81 9.37 14.50
CA PRO A 249 15.64 10.56 14.71
C PRO A 249 16.14 11.18 13.39
N ALA A 250 16.45 10.35 12.38
CA ALA A 250 16.92 10.78 11.07
C ALA A 250 15.90 11.66 10.31
N LEU A 251 14.61 11.61 10.67
CA LEU A 251 13.59 12.46 10.05
C LEU A 251 13.61 13.91 10.57
N LYS A 252 14.38 14.26 11.60
CA LYS A 252 14.38 15.64 12.14
C LYS A 252 14.95 16.63 11.12
N GLU A 253 16.02 16.25 10.42
CA GLU A 253 16.81 17.10 9.52
C GLU A 253 16.01 17.61 8.30
N HIS A 254 15.19 16.74 7.70
CA HIS A 254 14.41 17.06 6.49
C HIS A 254 13.28 18.08 6.69
N ARG A 255 12.91 18.43 7.94
CA ARG A 255 11.76 19.30 8.22
C ARG A 255 11.98 20.74 7.75
N ARG A 256 13.18 21.28 7.95
CA ARG A 256 13.49 22.67 7.56
C ARG A 256 13.50 22.80 6.04
N GLU A 257 14.17 21.89 5.36
CA GLU A 257 14.25 21.84 3.90
C GLU A 257 12.87 21.69 3.26
N LEU A 258 12.05 20.72 3.70
CA LEU A 258 10.69 20.53 3.16
C LEU A 258 9.83 21.79 3.33
N ARG A 259 9.90 22.48 4.48
CA ARG A 259 9.15 23.72 4.70
C ARG A 259 9.57 24.81 3.71
N GLN A 260 10.87 25.00 3.50
CA GLN A 260 11.40 25.98 2.55
C GLN A 260 11.00 25.64 1.12
N LEU A 261 11.11 24.38 0.72
CA LEU A 261 10.72 23.92 -0.61
C LEU A 261 9.22 24.05 -0.87
N HIS A 262 8.37 23.73 0.11
CA HIS A 262 6.92 23.93 -0.03
C HIS A 262 6.57 25.41 -0.20
N ARG A 263 7.20 26.32 0.56
CA ARG A 263 7.02 27.77 0.38
C ARG A 263 7.53 28.23 -0.98
N LYS A 264 8.68 27.74 -1.43
CA LYS A 264 9.23 28.03 -2.78
C LYS A 264 8.29 27.56 -3.88
N ALA A 265 7.77 26.34 -3.79
CA ALA A 265 6.81 25.78 -4.73
C ALA A 265 5.51 26.60 -4.75
N ASP A 266 5.02 27.04 -3.59
CA ASP A 266 3.82 27.87 -3.49
C ASP A 266 4.00 29.23 -4.19
N ARG A 267 5.13 29.92 -3.95
CA ARG A 267 5.47 31.17 -4.64
C ARG A 267 5.59 30.99 -6.16
N GLN A 268 6.31 29.94 -6.59
CA GLN A 268 6.46 29.61 -8.01
C GLN A 268 5.10 29.32 -8.67
N ARG A 269 4.20 28.63 -7.96
CA ARG A 269 2.85 28.35 -8.46
C ARG A 269 2.04 29.63 -8.64
N ARG A 270 2.04 30.53 -7.64
CA ARG A 270 1.32 31.82 -7.71
C ARG A 270 1.84 32.70 -8.84
N ALA A 271 3.16 32.87 -8.94
CA ALA A 271 3.79 33.69 -9.97
C ALA A 271 3.51 33.18 -11.39
N ALA A 272 3.42 31.85 -11.57
CA ALA A 272 3.14 31.26 -12.88
C ALA A 272 1.65 31.21 -13.25
N ASN A 273 0.75 31.50 -12.30
CA ASN A 273 -0.69 31.38 -12.45
C ASN A 273 -1.44 32.50 -11.71
N PRO A 274 -1.11 33.79 -11.91
CA PRO A 274 -1.72 34.90 -11.17
C PRO A 274 -3.25 34.95 -11.32
N GLU A 275 -3.77 34.64 -12.51
CA GLU A 275 -5.20 34.58 -12.84
C GLU A 275 -5.98 33.59 -11.97
N ASN A 276 -5.28 32.58 -11.44
CA ASN A 276 -5.88 31.52 -10.65
C ASN A 276 -6.09 31.88 -9.17
N HIS A 277 -5.57 33.02 -8.72
CA HIS A 277 -5.61 33.47 -7.33
C HIS A 277 -6.48 34.73 -7.16
N LEU A 278 -7.16 34.83 -6.01
CA LEU A 278 -7.82 36.05 -5.55
C LEU A 278 -6.78 37.06 -5.02
N PRO A 279 -7.14 38.35 -4.86
CA PRO A 279 -6.23 39.36 -4.28
C PRO A 279 -5.68 38.97 -2.90
N ASP A 280 -6.45 38.22 -2.09
CA ASP A 280 -6.04 37.69 -0.78
C ASP A 280 -5.12 36.45 -0.86
N GLY A 281 -4.77 36.01 -2.07
CA GLY A 281 -3.90 34.86 -2.34
C GLY A 281 -4.60 33.50 -2.32
N ARG A 282 -5.90 33.43 -2.00
CA ARG A 282 -6.66 32.17 -2.06
C ARG A 282 -6.84 31.74 -3.52
N VAL A 283 -6.96 30.42 -3.73
CA VAL A 283 -7.24 29.87 -5.06
C VAL A 283 -8.70 30.15 -5.40
N LYS A 284 -9.00 30.75 -6.56
CA LYS A 284 -10.40 30.99 -6.98
C LYS A 284 -11.17 29.65 -7.06
N PRO A 285 -12.47 29.61 -6.81
CA PRO A 285 -13.28 28.40 -7.05
C PRO A 285 -13.34 28.05 -8.55
N GLY A 286 -13.66 26.80 -8.86
CA GLY A 286 -13.86 26.31 -10.24
C GLY A 286 -12.68 25.53 -10.85
N PRO A 287 -12.87 24.97 -12.06
CA PRO A 287 -11.83 24.26 -12.80
C PRO A 287 -10.71 25.21 -13.21
N LYS A 288 -9.47 24.72 -13.16
CA LYS A 288 -8.26 25.53 -13.41
C LYS A 288 -7.25 24.79 -14.25
N ILE A 289 -6.67 25.52 -15.19
CA ILE A 289 -5.46 25.09 -15.89
C ILE A 289 -4.28 25.58 -15.05
N TRP A 290 -3.43 24.64 -14.61
CA TRP A 290 -2.24 24.96 -13.83
C TRP A 290 -0.99 24.86 -14.70
N ARG A 291 -0.44 26.02 -15.07
CA ARG A 291 0.86 26.10 -15.73
C ARG A 291 1.96 25.72 -14.74
N LYS A 292 2.75 24.71 -15.10
CA LYS A 292 3.91 24.25 -14.32
C LYS A 292 5.20 24.62 -15.05
N THR A 293 5.92 25.60 -14.52
CA THR A 293 7.23 25.99 -15.07
C THR A 293 8.29 24.91 -14.82
N LYS A 294 9.35 24.86 -15.63
CA LYS A 294 10.49 23.95 -15.43
C LYS A 294 11.10 24.10 -14.02
N ALA A 295 11.14 25.34 -13.49
CA ALA A 295 11.62 25.61 -12.13
C ALA A 295 10.70 25.02 -11.04
N PHE A 296 9.38 25.11 -11.22
CA PHE A 296 8.41 24.49 -10.32
C PHE A 296 8.53 22.95 -10.34
N LEU A 297 8.68 22.36 -11.53
CA LEU A 297 8.87 20.91 -11.68
C LEU A 297 10.14 20.42 -10.97
N ARG A 298 11.25 21.17 -11.03
CA ARG A 298 12.48 20.89 -10.28
C ARG A 298 12.24 20.92 -8.75
N THR A 299 11.53 21.93 -8.25
CA THR A 299 11.18 22.03 -6.83
C THR A 299 10.28 20.86 -6.39
N GLU A 300 9.24 20.53 -7.17
CA GLU A 300 8.37 19.37 -6.91
C GLU A 300 9.18 18.06 -6.89
N ALA A 301 10.11 17.87 -7.82
CA ALA A 301 10.97 16.69 -7.86
C ALA A 301 11.82 16.58 -6.57
N ARG A 302 12.39 17.69 -6.10
CA ARG A 302 13.15 17.72 -4.84
C ARG A 302 12.28 17.37 -3.63
N ILE A 303 11.08 17.94 -3.53
CA ILE A 303 10.12 17.61 -2.46
C ILE A 303 9.82 16.11 -2.48
N ARG A 304 9.49 15.55 -3.65
CA ARG A 304 9.16 14.13 -3.80
C ARG A 304 10.31 13.22 -3.39
N GLU A 305 11.54 13.59 -3.71
CA GLU A 305 12.73 12.81 -3.35
C GLU A 305 12.94 12.80 -1.82
N ILE A 306 12.78 13.93 -1.15
CA ILE A 306 12.87 14.00 0.31
C ILE A 306 11.74 13.20 0.95
N GLU A 307 10.49 13.35 0.49
CA GLU A 307 9.36 12.58 1.01
C GLU A 307 9.53 11.07 0.77
N ARG A 308 10.17 10.66 -0.34
CA ARG A 308 10.52 9.27 -0.64
C ARG A 308 11.54 8.75 0.38
N LYS A 309 12.61 9.51 0.65
CA LYS A 309 13.61 9.18 1.68
C LYS A 309 12.96 9.08 3.06
N GLU A 310 12.15 10.05 3.47
CA GLU A 310 11.43 10.02 4.75
C GLU A 310 10.51 8.80 4.86
N LYS A 311 9.83 8.41 3.77
CA LYS A 311 8.98 7.20 3.75
C LYS A 311 9.80 5.92 3.89
N SER A 312 10.94 5.83 3.20
CA SER A 312 11.84 4.67 3.28
C SER A 312 12.42 4.53 4.68
N GLU A 313 12.91 5.63 5.23
CA GLU A 313 13.46 5.72 6.59
C GLU A 313 12.43 5.31 7.64
N ARG A 314 11.23 5.91 7.58
CA ARG A 314 10.14 5.55 8.48
C ARG A 314 9.81 4.06 8.40
N LYS A 315 9.74 3.49 7.20
CA LYS A 315 9.46 2.06 7.04
C LYS A 315 10.57 1.22 7.69
N ARG A 316 11.85 1.52 7.42
CA ARG A 316 12.99 0.81 8.02
C ARG A 316 12.93 0.86 9.55
N TYR A 317 12.84 2.06 10.11
CA TYR A 317 12.80 2.29 11.56
C TYR A 317 11.63 1.57 12.25
N LEU A 318 10.43 1.61 11.66
CA LEU A 318 9.27 0.90 12.23
C LEU A 318 9.44 -0.63 12.15
N HIS A 319 10.11 -1.14 11.12
CA HIS A 319 10.45 -2.56 11.04
C HIS A 319 11.48 -2.96 12.11
N GLU A 320 12.52 -2.16 12.34
CA GLU A 320 13.52 -2.37 13.38
C GLU A 320 12.88 -2.31 14.78
N LEU A 321 12.03 -1.31 15.03
CA LEU A 321 11.25 -1.21 16.25
C LEU A 321 10.39 -2.46 16.49
N ALA A 322 9.63 -2.88 15.48
CA ALA A 322 8.81 -4.08 15.62
C ALA A 322 9.67 -5.32 15.90
N ASN A 323 10.87 -5.46 15.31
CA ASN A 323 11.78 -6.55 15.67
C ASN A 323 12.19 -6.49 17.15
N ARG A 324 12.52 -5.30 17.67
CA ARG A 324 12.86 -5.12 19.09
C ARG A 324 11.71 -5.52 20.01
N PHE A 325 10.46 -5.21 19.64
CA PHE A 325 9.29 -5.64 20.41
C PHE A 325 9.04 -7.14 20.32
N ILE A 326 9.17 -7.74 19.14
CA ILE A 326 9.04 -9.20 18.99
C ILE A 326 10.12 -9.96 19.77
N ALA A 327 11.34 -9.43 19.84
CA ALA A 327 12.40 -10.01 20.66
C ALA A 327 12.07 -10.02 22.16
N ARG A 328 11.20 -9.12 22.64
CA ARG A 328 10.70 -9.11 24.02
C ARG A 328 9.57 -10.13 24.21
N THR A 329 8.50 -10.00 23.43
CA THR A 329 7.37 -10.94 23.39
C THR A 329 6.66 -10.84 22.04
N ALA A 330 6.03 -11.94 21.60
CA ALA A 330 5.14 -11.93 20.43
C ALA A 330 3.66 -11.73 20.79
N PHE A 331 3.33 -11.54 22.06
CA PHE A 331 1.95 -11.42 22.55
C PHE A 331 1.72 -10.00 23.06
N TRP A 332 0.98 -9.19 22.32
CA TRP A 332 0.73 -7.78 22.67
C TRP A 332 -0.75 -7.43 22.68
N LYS A 333 -1.20 -6.81 23.76
CA LYS A 333 -2.46 -6.05 23.80
C LYS A 333 -2.16 -4.58 23.53
N ILE A 334 -2.86 -3.98 22.57
CA ILE A 334 -2.65 -2.58 22.19
C ILE A 334 -3.96 -1.81 22.22
N GLU A 335 -3.94 -0.62 22.83
CA GLU A 335 -5.08 0.28 22.71
C GLU A 335 -5.25 0.74 21.27
N LYS A 336 -6.51 0.83 20.82
CA LYS A 336 -6.85 1.33 19.49
C LYS A 336 -7.24 2.81 19.55
N PRO A 337 -6.30 3.76 19.37
CA PRO A 337 -6.63 5.18 19.43
C PRO A 337 -7.44 5.62 18.21
N SER A 338 -8.28 6.64 18.43
CA SER A 338 -8.99 7.29 17.33
C SER A 338 -8.05 8.22 16.57
N VAL A 339 -7.42 7.69 15.52
CA VAL A 339 -6.55 8.46 14.61
C VAL A 339 -7.29 9.68 14.03
N LYS A 340 -8.60 9.55 13.74
CA LYS A 340 -9.44 10.66 13.27
C LYS A 340 -9.56 11.76 14.32
N ALA A 341 -9.76 11.40 15.58
CA ALA A 341 -9.84 12.38 16.67
C ALA A 341 -8.52 13.15 16.81
N TRP A 342 -7.39 12.45 16.78
CA TRP A 342 -6.08 13.11 16.82
C TRP A 342 -5.79 14.00 15.61
N GLN A 343 -6.28 13.63 14.42
CA GLN A 343 -6.18 14.50 13.23
C GLN A 343 -6.95 15.80 13.43
N LYS A 344 -8.17 15.74 13.99
CA LYS A 344 -8.97 16.93 14.33
C LYS A 344 -8.34 17.77 15.44
N ALA A 345 -7.70 17.14 16.41
CA ALA A 345 -6.98 17.80 17.52
C ALA A 345 -5.60 18.36 17.15
N GLY A 346 -5.26 18.50 15.86
CA GLY A 346 -4.01 19.11 15.40
C GLY A 346 -2.78 18.19 15.35
N TYR A 347 -2.89 16.92 15.75
CA TYR A 347 -1.79 15.95 15.72
C TYR A 347 -1.57 15.27 14.35
N GLY A 348 -2.29 15.66 13.31
CA GLY A 348 -2.22 15.03 11.98
C GLY A 348 -0.79 14.96 11.40
N LYS A 349 0.02 16.02 11.59
CA LYS A 349 1.44 16.02 11.17
C LYS A 349 2.29 15.01 11.97
N SER A 350 2.02 14.88 13.26
CA SER A 350 2.72 13.93 14.15
C SER A 350 2.40 12.49 13.76
N ILE A 351 1.12 12.16 13.55
CA ILE A 351 0.66 10.83 13.14
C ILE A 351 1.24 10.42 11.78
N LYS A 352 1.25 11.35 10.81
CA LYS A 352 1.84 11.09 9.48
C LYS A 352 3.31 10.69 9.60
N ARG A 353 4.04 11.24 10.58
CA ARG A 353 5.46 10.99 10.81
C ARG A 353 5.74 9.75 11.65
N SER A 354 4.95 9.50 12.70
CA SER A 354 5.08 8.28 13.50
C SER A 354 4.63 7.04 12.72
N GLY A 355 3.64 7.19 11.84
CA GLY A 355 3.13 6.07 11.07
C GLY A 355 2.51 4.98 11.94
N LEU A 356 1.86 5.35 13.05
CA LEU A 356 1.31 4.41 14.05
C LEU A 356 0.54 3.23 13.42
N GLY A 357 -0.41 3.49 12.53
CA GLY A 357 -1.16 2.40 11.88
C GLY A 357 -0.26 1.47 11.04
N THR A 358 0.82 1.99 10.45
CA THR A 358 1.84 1.17 9.78
C THR A 358 2.65 0.35 10.77
N PHE A 359 3.02 0.93 11.92
CA PHE A 359 3.71 0.22 12.99
C PHE A 359 2.89 -0.96 13.52
N VAL A 360 1.62 -0.72 13.89
CA VAL A 360 0.71 -1.78 14.38
C VAL A 360 0.60 -2.90 13.35
N GLY A 361 0.35 -2.58 12.08
CA GLY A 361 0.26 -3.61 11.03
C GLY A 361 1.57 -4.38 10.80
N ILE A 362 2.74 -3.74 10.97
CA ILE A 362 4.03 -4.43 10.91
C ILE A 362 4.19 -5.36 12.12
N LEU A 363 3.87 -4.88 13.32
CA LEU A 363 3.99 -5.64 14.57
C LEU A 363 3.07 -6.87 14.54
N THR A 364 1.79 -6.70 14.18
CA THR A 364 0.81 -7.80 14.06
C THR A 364 1.34 -8.91 13.15
N ARG A 365 1.73 -8.57 11.92
CA ARG A 365 2.25 -9.57 10.98
C ARG A 365 3.52 -10.26 11.48
N LYS A 366 4.39 -9.55 12.21
CA LYS A 366 5.62 -10.15 12.74
C LYS A 366 5.34 -11.04 13.95
N ALA A 367 4.38 -10.68 14.80
CA ALA A 367 3.90 -11.49 15.90
C ALA A 367 3.29 -12.80 15.40
N GLU A 368 2.36 -12.73 14.45
CA GLU A 368 1.75 -13.92 13.81
C GLU A 368 2.80 -14.86 13.22
N ARG A 369 3.78 -14.30 12.50
CA ARG A 369 4.88 -15.09 11.94
C ARG A 369 5.78 -15.73 13.02
N ALA A 370 5.85 -15.14 14.21
CA ALA A 370 6.57 -15.66 15.36
C ALA A 370 5.70 -16.57 16.24
N GLY A 371 4.48 -16.93 15.81
CA GLY A 371 3.55 -17.78 16.56
C GLY A 371 2.71 -17.05 17.61
N GLY A 372 2.85 -15.72 17.73
CA GLY A 372 2.08 -14.90 18.65
C GLY A 372 0.97 -14.08 17.98
N TRP A 373 0.48 -13.06 18.67
CA TRP A 373 -0.63 -12.23 18.21
C TRP A 373 -0.57 -10.79 18.75
N VAL A 374 -1.28 -9.90 18.07
CA VAL A 374 -1.51 -8.53 18.54
C VAL A 374 -3.01 -8.27 18.62
N LEU A 375 -3.52 -8.10 19.84
CA LEU A 375 -4.93 -7.83 20.11
C LEU A 375 -5.15 -6.33 20.30
N SER A 376 -5.84 -5.72 19.34
CA SER A 376 -6.27 -4.32 19.46
C SER A 376 -7.63 -4.20 20.16
N PHE A 377 -7.72 -3.40 21.23
CA PHE A 377 -8.97 -3.21 21.98
C PHE A 377 -9.39 -1.74 22.08
N ASP A 378 -10.68 -1.49 22.31
CA ASP A 378 -11.22 -0.14 22.52
C ASP A 378 -10.93 0.32 23.97
N PRO A 379 -10.14 1.39 24.17
CA PRO A 379 -9.77 1.86 25.51
C PRO A 379 -10.95 2.43 26.32
N ARG A 380 -12.10 2.71 25.69
CA ARG A 380 -13.29 3.25 26.37
C ARG A 380 -13.94 2.27 27.34
N LYS A 381 -13.83 0.97 27.05
CA LYS A 381 -14.39 -0.08 27.91
C LYS A 381 -13.67 -0.19 29.25
N PRO A 382 -12.32 -0.36 29.28
CA PRO A 382 -11.59 -0.48 30.54
C PRO A 382 -11.32 0.87 31.24
N LYS A 383 -11.50 2.01 30.55
CA LYS A 383 -11.27 3.37 31.08
C LYS A 383 -9.89 3.53 31.75
N LEU A 384 -8.84 2.94 31.16
CA LEU A 384 -7.51 2.75 31.78
C LEU A 384 -6.86 4.03 32.31
N SER A 385 -7.16 5.20 31.75
CA SER A 385 -6.66 6.49 32.27
C SER A 385 -7.34 6.97 33.56
N ARG A 386 -8.51 6.41 33.88
CA ARG A 386 -9.38 6.77 35.01
C ARG A 386 -9.45 5.68 36.07
N THR A 387 -9.38 4.41 35.65
CA THR A 387 -9.43 3.25 36.53
C THR A 387 -8.07 3.04 37.19
N CYS A 388 -8.03 3.09 38.51
CA CYS A 388 -6.86 2.73 39.31
C CYS A 388 -6.66 1.20 39.34
N ILE A 389 -5.48 0.76 39.74
CA ILE A 389 -5.16 -0.66 39.93
C ILE A 389 -6.07 -1.30 41.00
N CYS A 390 -6.51 -0.53 42.00
CA CYS A 390 -7.50 -0.99 43.00
C CYS A 390 -8.94 -1.13 42.47
N GLY A 391 -9.20 -0.79 41.20
CA GLY A 391 -10.52 -0.85 40.57
C GLY A 391 -11.34 0.44 40.67
N ARG A 392 -10.94 1.41 41.50
CA ARG A 392 -11.62 2.71 41.61
C ARG A 392 -11.52 3.52 40.32
N VAL A 393 -12.66 4.02 39.84
CA VAL A 393 -12.73 4.87 38.64
C VAL A 393 -12.83 6.34 39.06
N GLU A 394 -11.76 7.09 38.84
CA GLU A 394 -11.70 8.52 39.15
C GLU A 394 -11.84 9.35 37.84
N PRO A 395 -12.87 10.20 37.69
CA PRO A 395 -12.91 11.19 36.62
C PRO A 395 -11.74 12.16 36.73
N LYS A 396 -11.01 12.38 35.63
CA LYS A 396 -9.85 13.28 35.61
C LYS A 396 -9.98 14.32 34.48
N PRO A 397 -9.70 15.61 34.75
CA PRO A 397 -9.57 16.60 33.69
C PRO A 397 -8.33 16.33 32.86
N LEU A 398 -8.34 16.78 31.59
CA LEU A 398 -7.20 16.59 30.68
C LEU A 398 -5.91 17.27 31.15
N SER A 399 -5.98 18.25 32.05
CA SER A 399 -4.82 18.92 32.65
C SER A 399 -4.10 18.05 33.69
N GLN A 400 -4.81 17.11 34.33
CA GLN A 400 -4.24 16.24 35.34
C GLN A 400 -3.41 15.15 34.69
N ARG A 401 -2.07 15.21 34.88
CA ARG A 401 -1.11 14.27 34.29
C ARG A 401 -0.64 13.18 35.24
N VAL A 402 -0.76 13.41 36.56
CA VAL A 402 -0.36 12.48 37.60
C VAL A 402 -1.62 11.87 38.21
N HIS A 403 -1.68 10.54 38.23
CA HIS A 403 -2.72 9.84 38.98
C HIS A 403 -2.35 9.86 40.46
N ARG A 404 -3.31 10.24 41.30
CA ARG A 404 -3.29 9.95 42.73
C ARG A 404 -4.61 9.27 43.06
N CYS A 405 -4.57 8.06 43.61
CA CYS A 405 -5.74 7.33 44.05
C CYS A 405 -5.99 7.62 45.54
N PRO A 406 -7.17 8.14 45.92
CA PRO A 406 -7.46 8.39 47.34
C PRO A 406 -7.64 7.12 48.16
N GLU A 407 -7.87 5.97 47.50
CA GLU A 407 -8.21 4.72 48.16
C GLU A 407 -6.97 3.83 48.40
N CYS A 408 -6.09 3.68 47.40
CA CYS A 408 -4.89 2.85 47.53
C CYS A 408 -3.57 3.63 47.53
N GLY A 409 -3.61 4.97 47.43
CA GLY A 409 -2.43 5.83 47.51
C GLY A 409 -1.51 5.85 46.29
N VAL A 410 -1.83 5.09 45.23
CA VAL A 410 -1.08 5.03 43.95
C VAL A 410 -1.06 6.35 43.21
#